data_AF-A0A5Y7BE26-F1
#
_entry.id   AF-A0A5Y7BE26-F1
#
_cell.length_a   1.000
_cell.length_b   1.000
_cell.length_c   1.000
_cell.angle_alpha   90.00
_cell.angle_beta   90.00
_cell.angle_gamma   90.00
#
_symmetry.space_group_name_H-M   'P 1'
#
loop_
_entity.id
_entity.type
_entity.pdbx_description
1 polymer ?
#
loop_
_entity_poly.entity_id
_entity_poly.type
_entity_poly.pdbx_seq_one_letter_code
_entity_poly.pdbx_strand_id
1 'polypeptide(L)' 'MTKQQRIDGFRKAEASLKLEGMDPSGTPFYESVKARIISGEITYEQGKAEILSHYKARAEG' A
#
# COMPACT_ATOMS: atom_id res chain seq x y z
N MET A 1 -11.59 -11.28 5.48
CA MET A 1 -11.80 -9.97 4.82
C MET A 1 -12.02 -10.21 3.33
N THR A 2 -13.10 -9.68 2.76
CA THR A 2 -13.42 -9.83 1.33
C THR A 2 -12.56 -8.91 0.46
N LYS A 3 -12.50 -9.18 -0.85
CA LYS A 3 -11.84 -8.28 -1.81
C LYS A 3 -12.39 -6.86 -1.75
N GLN A 4 -13.71 -6.72 -1.64
CA GLN A 4 -14.37 -5.41 -1.54
C GLN A 4 -13.95 -4.66 -0.27
N GLN A 5 -13.87 -5.35 0.87
CA GLN A 5 -13.38 -4.74 2.12
C GLN A 5 -11.93 -4.24 1.99
N ARG A 6 -11.08 -4.92 1.21
CA ARG A 6 -9.69 -4.47 0.96
C ARG A 6 -9.65 -3.23 0.08
N ILE A 7 -10.43 -3.22 -1.00
CA ILE A 7 -10.56 -2.06 -1.89
C ILE A 7 -11.04 -0.83 -1.10
N ASP A 8 -12.11 -0.99 -0.32
CA ASP A 8 -12.68 0.11 0.45
C ASP A 8 -11.73 0.61 1.53
N GLY A 9 -10.96 -0.29 2.15
CA GLY A 9 -9.91 0.05 3.11
C GLY A 9 -8.82 0.92 2.48
N PHE A 10 -8.28 0.51 1.34
CA PHE A 10 -7.28 1.30 0.61
C PHE A 10 -7.82 2.66 0.19
N ARG A 11 -9.02 2.70 -0.42
CA ARG A 11 -9.63 3.95 -0.87
C ARG A 11 -9.80 4.96 0.28
N LYS A 12 -10.23 4.50 1.46
CA LYS A 12 -10.39 5.36 2.64
C LYS A 12 -9.04 5.88 3.14
N ALA A 13 -8.05 4.99 3.29
CA ALA A 13 -6.72 5.37 3.77
C ALA A 13 -6.02 6.35 2.82
N GLU A 14 -6.07 6.10 1.51
CA GLU A 14 -5.52 7.00 0.49
C GLU A 14 -6.21 8.37 0.49
N ALA A 15 -7.54 8.41 0.64
CA ALA A 15 -8.26 9.67 0.74
C ALA A 15 -7.83 10.48 1.99
N SER A 16 -7.67 9.81 3.14
CA SER A 16 -7.17 10.46 4.36
C SER A 16 -5.76 11.02 4.16
N LEU A 17 -4.84 10.27 3.56
CA LEU A 17 -3.48 10.75 3.30
C LEU A 17 -3.47 11.96 2.36
N LYS A 18 -4.29 11.96 1.30
CA LYS A 18 -4.37 13.09 0.35
C LYS A 18 -4.83 14.38 1.04
N LEU A 19 -5.72 14.29 2.04
CA LEU A 19 -6.13 15.46 2.84
C LEU A 19 -4.97 16.03 3.66
N GLU A 20 -4.04 15.18 4.09
CA GLU A 20 -2.80 15.58 4.78
C GLU A 20 -1.67 15.98 3.81
N GLY A 21 -1.97 16.13 2.51
CA GLY A 21 -0.99 16.48 1.48
C GLY A 21 -0.06 15.35 1.07
N MET A 22 -0.36 14.11 1.46
CA MET A 22 0.41 12.92 1.11
C MET A 22 -0.33 12.08 0.08
N ASP A 23 0.29 11.79 -1.08
CA ASP A 23 -0.29 10.90 -2.07
C ASP A 23 0.63 9.71 -2.36
N PRO A 24 0.38 8.53 -1.75
CA PRO A 24 1.16 7.33 -2.07
C PRO A 24 0.77 6.71 -3.43
N SER A 25 -0.38 7.12 -4.00
CA SER A 25 -0.88 6.55 -5.25
C SER A 25 -0.05 7.00 -6.45
N GLY A 26 0.02 6.13 -7.46
CA GLY A 26 0.73 6.43 -8.70
C GLY A 26 2.22 6.07 -8.72
N THR A 27 2.81 5.59 -7.62
CA THR A 27 4.13 4.94 -7.69
C THR A 27 3.97 3.48 -8.13
N PRO A 28 4.71 3.00 -9.15
CA PRO A 28 4.56 1.62 -9.63
C PRO A 28 4.73 0.55 -8.53
N PHE A 29 5.63 0.80 -7.58
CA PHE A 29 5.89 -0.11 -6.46
C PHE A 29 4.70 -0.18 -5.48
N TYR A 30 4.17 0.96 -5.05
CA TYR A 30 3.00 0.98 -4.16
C TYR A 30 1.78 0.33 -4.82
N GLU A 31 1.51 0.66 -6.09
CA GLU A 31 0.37 0.12 -6.84
C GLU A 31 0.47 -1.42 -6.99
N SER A 32 1.67 -1.95 -7.20
CA SER A 32 1.92 -3.39 -7.24
C SER A 32 1.61 -4.08 -5.91
N VAL A 33 2.14 -3.56 -4.79
CA VAL A 33 1.88 -4.12 -3.45
C VAL A 33 0.39 -4.03 -3.10
N LYS A 34 -0.25 -2.89 -3.37
CA LYS A 34 -1.70 -2.69 -3.17
C LYS A 34 -2.51 -3.72 -3.95
N ALA A 35 -2.20 -3.96 -5.22
CA ALA A 35 -2.91 -4.92 -6.06
C ALA A 35 -2.82 -6.34 -5.49
N ARG A 36 -1.64 -6.76 -5.02
CA ARG A 36 -1.40 -8.08 -4.40
C ARG A 36 -2.12 -8.25 -3.06
N ILE A 37 -2.21 -7.19 -2.25
CA ILE A 37 -3.05 -7.22 -1.04
C ILE A 37 -4.52 -7.34 -1.42
N ILE A 38 -5.01 -6.54 -2.39
CA ILE A 38 -6.40 -6.57 -2.83
C ILE A 38 -6.80 -7.92 -3.41
N SER A 39 -5.93 -8.57 -4.21
CA SER A 39 -6.18 -9.93 -4.71
C SER A 39 -6.22 -10.98 -3.59
N GLY A 40 -5.52 -10.71 -2.48
CA GLY A 40 -5.35 -11.65 -1.38
C GLY A 40 -4.16 -12.58 -1.57
N GLU A 41 -3.30 -12.31 -2.56
CA GLU A 41 -2.03 -13.00 -2.76
C GLU A 41 -1.10 -12.83 -1.55
N ILE A 42 -1.11 -11.63 -0.96
CA ILE A 42 -0.37 -11.34 0.27
C ILE A 42 -1.28 -10.71 1.33
N THR A 43 -0.89 -10.89 2.59
CA THR A 43 -1.52 -10.21 3.72
C THR A 43 -1.09 -8.74 3.80
N TYR A 44 -1.85 -7.93 4.54
CA TYR A 44 -1.50 -6.54 4.81
C TYR A 44 -0.12 -6.41 5.48
N GLU A 45 0.19 -7.27 6.46
CA GLU A 45 1.47 -7.23 7.17
C GLU A 45 2.65 -7.56 6.26
N GLN A 46 2.49 -8.53 5.34
CA GLN A 46 3.51 -8.83 4.33
C GLN A 46 3.76 -7.62 3.42
N GLY A 47 2.71 -7.01 2.88
CA GLY A 47 2.90 -5.83 2.02
C GLY A 47 3.46 -4.62 2.75
N LYS A 48 3.10 -4.41 4.03
CA LYS A 48 3.72 -3.39 4.89
C LYS A 48 5.22 -3.65 5.09
N ALA A 49 5.61 -4.89 5.33
CA ALA A 49 7.01 -5.27 5.47
C ALA A 49 7.81 -5.05 4.16
N GLU A 50 7.21 -5.37 3.01
CA GLU A 50 7.81 -5.09 1.69
C GLU A 50 8.02 -3.58 1.47
N ILE A 51 7.01 -2.76 1.76
CA ILE A 51 7.09 -1.30 1.63
C ILE A 51 8.19 -0.74 2.54
N LEU A 52 8.22 -1.16 3.81
CA LEU A 52 9.23 -0.71 4.75
C LEU A 52 10.65 -1.09 4.29
N SER A 53 10.83 -2.32 3.81
CA SER A 53 12.12 -2.81 3.34
C SER A 53 12.63 -2.04 2.11
N HIS A 54 11.74 -1.72 1.16
CA HIS A 54 12.08 -0.92 -0.02
C HIS A 54 12.62 0.47 0.35
N TYR A 55 11.96 1.16 1.28
CA TYR A 55 12.38 2.51 1.68
C TYR A 55 13.60 2.50 2.60
N LYS A 56 13.79 1.47 3.44
CA LYS A 56 15.04 1.28 4.21
C LYS A 56 16.23 1.10 3.29
N ALA A 57 16.13 0.22 2.29
CA ALA A 57 17.19 0.01 1.31
C ALA A 57 17.55 1.27 0.51
N ARG A 58 16.59 2.17 0.25
CA ARG A 58 16.85 3.47 -0.40
C ARG A 58 17.49 4.52 0.51
N ALA A 59 17.35 4.39 1.84
CA ALA A 59 17.93 5.33 2.80
C ALA A 59 19.37 4.97 3.19
N GLU A 60 19.76 3.71 2.99
CA GLU A 60 21.08 3.17 3.32
C GLU A 60 22.08 3.18 2.14
N GLY A 61 21.65 3.62 0.94
CA GLY A 61 22.48 3.74 -0.27
C GLY A 61 22.54 5.16 -0.80
#